data_AF-A0A1I3ZYG7-F1
#
_entry.id   AF-A0A1I3ZYG7-F1
#
_cell.length_a   1.000
_cell.length_b   1.000
_cell.length_c   1.000
_cell.angle_alpha   90.00
_cell.angle_beta   90.00
_cell.angle_gamma   90.00
#
_symmetry.space_group_name_H-M   'P 1'
#
loop_
_entity.id
_entity.type
_entity.pdbx_description
1 polymer ?
#
loop_
_entity_poly.entity_id
_entity_poly.type
_entity_poly.pdbx_seq_one_letter_code
_entity_poly.pdbx_strand_id
1 'polypeptide(L)'
;MRKHIVIGILMVVLLAQSMFVGNASAATVFTDINGHWAKSSIQELASIGIVKGNAKQLFYPNSPISRGEAIAMMNRVYEYVYGPIAKPARKPNIDYRYHPRWEIEQLLTNMSAQLQIERGITGDYDPGDRMLYYLYLSSQGQLIKKPEKQNQDWWLSASALQQPMSREEASVILFHMLTPQIYRSANIRPQDAASFFTSYYEWKQDSYYRDTYSPYATAIRGFNLFASPTAFQPEKALTRAEYAVVMKRLLDYYKTQALLQFEAKGNPQQKVATTFLRAANLAFETKNQAKLLKFYTPAALTSMGKLQRVPAIEELVNVSVKSDDTDARKLWLTAEYKYGLNGSYQVEYRLDPDPTSTYGRKIAAVGAVQK
;
A
#
# COMPACT_ATOMS: atom_id res chain seq x y z
N MET A 1 51.94 -38.70 12.42
CA MET A 1 50.80 -39.52 11.94
C MET A 1 49.44 -39.14 12.53
N ARG A 2 49.29 -38.88 13.84
CA ARG A 2 47.96 -38.60 14.46
C ARG A 2 47.24 -37.31 14.02
N LYS A 3 47.94 -36.26 13.56
CA LYS A 3 47.30 -34.99 13.13
C LYS A 3 46.65 -35.06 11.73
N HIS A 4 47.17 -35.89 10.83
CA HIS A 4 46.64 -36.00 9.46
C HIS A 4 45.38 -36.88 9.37
N ILE A 5 45.22 -37.84 10.29
CA ILE A 5 44.02 -38.69 10.37
C ILE A 5 42.81 -37.87 10.88
N VAL A 6 43.04 -36.95 11.83
CA VAL A 6 41.97 -36.08 12.37
C VAL A 6 41.46 -35.09 11.34
N ILE A 7 42.33 -34.53 10.48
CA ILE A 7 41.93 -33.61 9.40
C ILE A 7 41.13 -34.34 8.32
N GLY A 8 41.50 -35.59 7.99
CA GLY A 8 40.76 -36.42 7.04
C GLY A 8 39.34 -36.75 7.51
N ILE A 9 39.16 -37.08 8.80
CA ILE A 9 37.84 -37.36 9.37
C ILE A 9 36.99 -36.09 9.45
N LEU A 10 37.59 -34.92 9.76
CA LEU A 10 36.85 -33.65 9.79
C LEU A 10 36.34 -33.25 8.38
N MET A 11 37.13 -33.46 7.33
CA MET A 11 36.69 -33.16 5.96
C MET A 11 35.56 -34.08 5.46
N VAL A 12 35.57 -35.36 5.83
CA VAL A 12 34.49 -36.29 5.47
C VAL A 12 33.19 -35.95 6.20
N VAL A 13 33.26 -35.48 7.45
CA VAL A 13 32.08 -35.00 8.19
C VAL A 13 31.55 -33.68 7.61
N LEU A 14 32.43 -32.78 7.14
CA LEU A 14 32.03 -31.53 6.47
C LEU A 14 31.42 -31.77 5.08
N LEU A 15 31.89 -32.79 4.34
CA LEU A 15 31.32 -33.18 3.05
C LEU A 15 30.01 -33.98 3.18
N ALA A 16 29.76 -34.65 4.30
CA ALA A 16 28.49 -35.33 4.55
C ALA A 16 27.34 -34.36 4.88
N GLN A 17 27.64 -33.15 5.37
CA GLN A 17 26.64 -32.13 5.69
C GLN A 17 26.09 -31.38 4.45
N SER A 18 26.76 -31.46 3.30
CA SER A 18 26.30 -30.83 2.06
C SER A 18 25.30 -31.68 1.26
N MET A 19 25.00 -32.91 1.70
CA MET A 19 24.04 -33.80 1.01
C MET A 19 22.60 -33.72 1.55
N PHE A 20 22.32 -32.82 2.51
CA PHE A 20 20.97 -32.52 2.99
C PHE A 20 20.60 -31.05 2.79
N VAL A 21 20.89 -30.49 1.60
CA VAL A 21 20.07 -29.38 1.10
C VAL A 21 18.84 -29.99 0.44
N GLY A 22 17.92 -30.49 1.28
CA GLY A 22 16.57 -30.74 0.81
C GLY A 22 16.03 -29.42 0.29
N ASN A 23 15.65 -29.36 -0.99
CA ASN A 23 14.83 -28.28 -1.50
C ASN A 23 13.59 -28.22 -0.62
N ALA A 24 13.58 -27.31 0.36
CA ALA A 24 12.41 -27.02 1.15
C ALA A 24 11.36 -26.47 0.19
N SER A 25 10.50 -27.37 -0.31
CA SER A 25 9.26 -26.97 -0.97
C SER A 25 8.55 -26.07 0.03
N ALA A 26 8.45 -24.78 -0.29
CA ALA A 26 7.68 -23.84 0.52
C ALA A 26 6.28 -24.44 0.69
N ALA A 27 5.98 -24.95 1.88
CA ALA A 27 4.74 -25.65 2.14
C ALA A 27 3.57 -24.78 1.67
N THR A 28 2.70 -25.35 0.85
CA THR A 28 1.53 -24.64 0.31
C THR A 28 0.68 -24.15 1.48
N VAL A 29 0.58 -22.81 1.66
CA VAL A 29 -0.15 -22.21 2.79
C VAL A 29 -1.64 -22.59 2.77
N PHE A 30 -2.19 -22.86 1.59
CA PHE A 30 -3.57 -23.29 1.40
C PHE A 30 -3.65 -24.62 0.66
N THR A 31 -4.55 -25.50 1.09
CA THR A 31 -4.68 -26.86 0.56
C THR A 31 -5.49 -26.92 -0.73
N ASP A 32 -6.39 -25.96 -0.95
CA ASP A 32 -7.36 -25.88 -2.06
C ASP A 32 -6.88 -25.09 -3.28
N ILE A 33 -5.59 -24.73 -3.32
CA ILE A 33 -4.99 -24.04 -4.48
C ILE A 33 -4.05 -24.94 -5.28
N ASN A 34 -3.95 -26.23 -4.94
CA ASN A 34 -3.15 -27.18 -5.70
C ASN A 34 -3.72 -27.36 -7.12
N GLY A 35 -2.85 -27.19 -8.13
CA GLY A 35 -3.27 -27.19 -9.55
C GLY A 35 -4.02 -25.93 -9.99
N HIS A 36 -4.26 -24.97 -9.10
CA HIS A 36 -4.97 -23.73 -9.45
C HIS A 36 -4.06 -22.76 -10.21
N TRP A 37 -4.55 -22.14 -11.30
CA TRP A 37 -3.76 -21.23 -12.14
C TRP A 37 -3.18 -20.04 -11.38
N ALA A 38 -3.91 -19.53 -10.37
CA ALA A 38 -3.48 -18.42 -9.52
C ALA A 38 -2.58 -18.84 -8.34
N LYS A 39 -2.21 -20.14 -8.22
CA LYS A 39 -1.49 -20.69 -7.06
C LYS A 39 -0.27 -19.86 -6.67
N SER A 40 0.58 -19.53 -7.65
CA SER A 40 1.82 -18.78 -7.41
C SER A 40 1.55 -17.40 -6.78
N SER A 41 0.67 -16.60 -7.38
CA SER A 41 0.30 -15.29 -6.85
C SER A 41 -0.35 -15.39 -5.46
N ILE A 42 -1.22 -16.37 -5.24
CA ILE A 42 -1.85 -16.58 -3.94
C ILE A 42 -0.82 -16.95 -2.87
N GLN A 43 0.10 -17.87 -3.17
CA GLN A 43 1.16 -18.28 -2.24
C GLN A 43 2.09 -17.12 -1.89
N GLU A 44 2.51 -16.33 -2.88
CA GLU A 44 3.37 -15.17 -2.63
C GLU A 44 2.66 -14.16 -1.74
N LEU A 45 1.42 -13.77 -2.08
CA LEU A 45 0.64 -12.84 -1.26
C LEU A 45 0.34 -13.39 0.14
N ALA A 46 0.20 -14.71 0.29
CA ALA A 46 -0.04 -15.35 1.59
C ALA A 46 1.21 -15.28 2.46
N SER A 47 2.39 -15.52 1.88
CA SER A 47 3.68 -15.47 2.59
C SER A 47 3.97 -14.12 3.24
N ILE A 48 3.36 -13.06 2.71
CA ILE A 48 3.48 -11.68 3.20
C ILE A 48 2.20 -11.14 3.86
N GLY A 49 1.21 -12.01 4.10
CA GLY A 49 0.01 -11.70 4.87
C GLY A 49 -1.04 -10.83 4.16
N ILE A 50 -0.94 -10.64 2.84
CA ILE A 50 -1.92 -9.86 2.06
C ILE A 50 -3.21 -10.66 1.87
N VAL A 51 -3.09 -11.92 1.44
CA VAL A 51 -4.23 -12.84 1.38
C VAL A 51 -4.27 -13.71 2.64
N LYS A 52 -5.49 -14.01 3.08
CA LYS A 52 -5.75 -14.83 4.26
C LYS A 52 -6.75 -15.92 3.90
N GLY A 53 -6.48 -17.14 4.34
CA GLY A 53 -7.44 -18.24 4.30
C GLY A 53 -8.28 -18.29 5.57
N ASN A 54 -9.08 -19.34 5.70
CA ASN A 54 -9.81 -19.63 6.93
C ASN A 54 -8.95 -20.44 7.92
N ALA A 55 -9.53 -20.77 9.08
CA ALA A 55 -8.89 -21.60 10.11
C ALA A 55 -8.53 -23.03 9.64
N LYS A 56 -9.08 -23.50 8.52
CA LYS A 56 -8.81 -24.81 7.91
C LYS A 56 -7.78 -24.73 6.76
N GLN A 57 -7.04 -23.62 6.64
CA GLN A 57 -6.08 -23.40 5.55
C GLN A 57 -6.72 -23.49 4.15
N LEU A 58 -7.96 -23.03 4.01
CA LEU A 58 -8.64 -22.91 2.72
C LEU A 58 -8.70 -21.45 2.28
N PHE A 59 -8.36 -21.19 1.02
CA PHE A 59 -8.41 -19.86 0.42
C PHE A 59 -9.73 -19.58 -0.31
N TYR A 60 -10.39 -20.61 -0.82
CA TYR A 60 -11.56 -20.55 -1.69
C TYR A 60 -11.31 -19.76 -2.98
N PRO A 61 -10.36 -20.19 -3.84
CA PRO A 61 -9.93 -19.42 -4.99
C PRO A 61 -11.07 -19.09 -5.98
N ASN A 62 -12.03 -20.01 -6.14
CA ASN A 62 -13.14 -19.86 -7.09
C ASN A 62 -14.37 -19.16 -6.50
N SER A 63 -14.40 -18.88 -5.19
CA SER A 63 -15.50 -18.15 -4.59
C SER A 63 -15.44 -16.67 -4.96
N PRO A 64 -16.59 -15.99 -5.10
CA PRO A 64 -16.60 -14.54 -5.29
C PRO A 64 -15.89 -13.83 -4.14
N ILE A 65 -15.14 -12.78 -4.44
CA ILE A 65 -14.63 -11.87 -3.42
C ILE A 65 -15.71 -10.85 -3.05
N SER A 66 -15.87 -10.57 -1.75
CA SER A 66 -16.78 -9.50 -1.33
C SER A 66 -16.15 -8.11 -1.49
N ARG A 67 -16.97 -7.06 -1.61
CA ARG A 67 -16.50 -5.66 -1.71
C ARG A 67 -15.58 -5.29 -0.55
N GLY A 68 -15.96 -5.64 0.67
CA GLY A 68 -15.18 -5.31 1.85
C GLY A 68 -13.91 -6.17 1.99
N GLU A 69 -13.91 -7.43 1.54
CA GLU A 69 -12.69 -8.24 1.46
C GLU A 69 -11.70 -7.67 0.45
N ALA A 70 -12.19 -7.17 -0.67
CA ALA A 70 -11.37 -6.55 -1.70
C ALA A 70 -10.65 -5.29 -1.19
N ILE A 71 -11.38 -4.37 -0.56
CA ILE A 71 -10.81 -3.15 0.02
C ILE A 71 -9.80 -3.49 1.13
N ALA A 72 -10.11 -4.48 1.99
CA ALA A 72 -9.16 -4.94 3.00
C ALA A 72 -7.87 -5.51 2.37
N MET A 73 -7.98 -6.28 1.28
CA MET A 73 -6.82 -6.77 0.55
C MET A 73 -5.99 -5.63 -0.05
N MET A 74 -6.62 -4.59 -0.59
CA MET A 74 -5.94 -3.37 -1.06
C MET A 74 -5.20 -2.64 0.06
N ASN A 75 -5.81 -2.52 1.24
CA ASN A 75 -5.15 -1.94 2.41
C ASN A 75 -3.85 -2.69 2.73
N ARG A 76 -3.90 -4.02 2.75
CA ARG A 76 -2.73 -4.84 3.04
C ARG A 76 -1.66 -4.71 1.96
N VAL A 77 -2.02 -4.62 0.68
CA VAL A 77 -1.06 -4.31 -0.39
C VAL A 77 -0.37 -2.97 -0.13
N TYR A 78 -1.14 -1.92 0.15
CA TYR A 78 -0.60 -0.60 0.44
C TYR A 78 0.31 -0.59 1.65
N GLU A 79 -0.16 -1.10 2.80
CA GLU A 79 0.63 -1.14 4.03
C GLU A 79 1.84 -2.07 3.93
N TYR A 80 1.78 -3.10 3.09
CA TYR A 80 2.95 -3.94 2.86
C TYR A 80 4.08 -3.12 2.24
N VAL A 81 3.76 -2.28 1.24
CA VAL A 81 4.74 -1.47 0.51
C VAL A 81 5.12 -0.21 1.26
N TYR A 82 4.14 0.59 1.68
CA TYR A 82 4.37 1.93 2.22
C TYR A 82 4.25 1.99 3.75
N GLY A 83 3.60 1.01 4.37
CA GLY A 83 3.17 1.09 5.77
C GLY A 83 1.95 2.01 5.95
N PRO A 84 1.34 2.03 7.16
CA PRO A 84 0.34 3.03 7.48
C PRO A 84 1.01 4.40 7.58
N ILE A 85 0.48 5.40 6.89
CA ILE A 85 1.07 6.76 6.83
C ILE A 85 0.20 7.80 7.54
N ALA A 86 -0.84 7.35 8.22
CA ALA A 86 -1.71 8.12 9.08
C ALA A 86 -2.43 7.18 10.05
N LYS A 87 -2.82 7.71 11.22
CA LYS A 87 -3.62 6.96 12.19
C LYS A 87 -5.02 6.71 11.62
N PRO A 88 -5.62 5.53 11.83
CA PRO A 88 -6.92 5.22 11.27
C PRO A 88 -7.98 6.18 11.85
N ALA A 89 -8.84 6.71 10.99
CA ALA A 89 -9.96 7.55 11.38
C ALA A 89 -11.28 6.83 11.11
N ARG A 90 -12.20 6.89 12.08
CA ARG A 90 -13.53 6.30 11.94
C ARG A 90 -14.29 7.02 10.82
N LYS A 91 -14.96 6.26 9.96
CA LYS A 91 -15.80 6.81 8.89
C LYS A 91 -17.28 6.62 9.21
N PRO A 92 -18.09 7.70 9.30
CA PRO A 92 -19.47 7.61 9.75
C PRO A 92 -20.39 6.90 8.76
N ASN A 93 -20.02 6.83 7.47
CA ASN A 93 -20.83 6.21 6.43
C ASN A 93 -20.56 4.70 6.25
N ILE A 94 -19.76 4.07 7.11
CA ILE A 94 -19.47 2.63 7.08
C ILE A 94 -20.16 1.94 8.25
N ASP A 95 -20.81 0.81 7.97
CA ASP A 95 -21.45 -0.01 8.98
C ASP A 95 -20.47 -0.62 10.00
N TYR A 96 -20.61 -0.19 11.25
CA TYR A 96 -19.75 -0.63 12.34
C TYR A 96 -19.80 -2.14 12.61
N ARG A 97 -20.89 -2.81 12.19
CA ARG A 97 -21.08 -4.26 12.34
C ARG A 97 -20.18 -5.05 11.39
N TYR A 98 -19.70 -4.44 10.31
CA TYR A 98 -18.74 -5.06 9.42
C TYR A 98 -17.38 -5.18 10.11
N HIS A 99 -16.96 -6.41 10.41
CA HIS A 99 -15.81 -6.65 11.28
C HIS A 99 -14.47 -6.14 10.72
N PRO A 100 -14.12 -6.33 9.43
CA PRO A 100 -12.87 -5.80 8.88
C PRO A 100 -13.00 -4.34 8.42
N ARG A 101 -13.95 -3.56 8.99
CA ARG A 101 -14.09 -2.12 8.71
C ARG A 101 -12.81 -1.34 9.00
N TRP A 102 -12.02 -1.74 10.00
CA TRP A 102 -10.81 -1.03 10.40
C TRP A 102 -9.75 -1.05 9.28
N GLU A 103 -9.72 -2.11 8.45
CA GLU A 103 -8.84 -2.16 7.28
C GLU A 103 -9.31 -1.20 6.19
N ILE A 104 -10.64 -1.04 6.04
CA ILE A 104 -11.23 -0.07 5.14
C ILE A 104 -10.90 1.35 5.63
N GLU A 105 -11.20 1.67 6.88
CA GLU A 105 -10.91 2.97 7.51
C GLU A 105 -9.43 3.34 7.39
N GLN A 106 -8.53 2.40 7.67
CA GLN A 106 -7.10 2.60 7.53
C GLN A 106 -6.68 2.88 6.10
N LEU A 107 -7.23 2.18 5.10
CA LEU A 107 -6.96 2.47 3.69
C LEU A 107 -7.40 3.89 3.33
N LEU A 108 -8.60 4.30 3.74
CA LEU A 108 -9.14 5.61 3.42
C LEU A 108 -8.27 6.73 3.98
N THR A 109 -7.85 6.59 5.24
CA THR A 109 -6.93 7.55 5.86
C THR A 109 -5.57 7.55 5.16
N ASN A 110 -5.04 6.39 4.78
CA ASN A 110 -3.80 6.30 4.01
C ASN A 110 -3.92 6.98 2.64
N MET A 111 -5.02 6.75 1.91
CA MET A 111 -5.27 7.36 0.60
C MET A 111 -5.34 8.90 0.70
N SER A 112 -6.05 9.41 1.70
CA SER A 112 -6.18 10.84 1.97
C SER A 112 -4.80 11.46 2.27
N ALA A 113 -4.04 10.84 3.18
CA ALA A 113 -2.69 11.29 3.53
C ALA A 113 -1.73 11.22 2.32
N GLN A 114 -1.79 10.16 1.52
CA GLN A 114 -0.94 10.02 0.33
C GLN A 114 -1.24 11.13 -0.69
N LEU A 115 -2.52 11.41 -0.92
CA LEU A 115 -2.92 12.47 -1.83
C LEU A 115 -2.47 13.85 -1.33
N GLN A 116 -2.54 14.09 -0.02
CA GLN A 116 -2.03 15.32 0.58
C GLN A 116 -0.52 15.46 0.37
N ILE A 117 0.26 14.39 0.54
CA ILE A 117 1.70 14.36 0.23
C ILE A 117 1.94 14.68 -1.26
N GLU A 118 1.08 14.19 -2.16
CA GLU A 118 1.23 14.47 -3.58
C GLU A 118 0.92 15.90 -3.99
N ARG A 119 -0.10 16.51 -3.38
CA ARG A 119 -0.65 17.79 -3.85
C ARG A 119 -0.19 18.98 -3.02
N GLY A 120 0.16 18.78 -1.76
CA GLY A 120 0.42 19.86 -0.80
C GLY A 120 -0.80 20.72 -0.45
N ILE A 121 -2.00 20.41 -0.94
CA ILE A 121 -3.23 21.16 -0.70
C ILE A 121 -4.30 20.24 -0.10
N THR A 122 -4.96 20.72 0.96
CA THR A 122 -6.22 20.18 1.48
C THR A 122 -7.37 20.82 0.69
N GLY A 123 -8.04 20.05 -0.15
CA GLY A 123 -9.30 20.44 -0.76
C GLY A 123 -10.37 19.40 -0.48
N ASP A 124 -11.62 19.68 -0.86
CA ASP A 124 -12.79 18.84 -0.54
C ASP A 124 -12.81 17.47 -1.28
N TYR A 125 -11.81 17.23 -2.12
CA TYR A 125 -11.66 15.96 -2.81
C TYR A 125 -10.91 14.96 -1.93
N ASP A 126 -11.64 13.97 -1.40
CA ASP A 126 -11.09 12.78 -0.76
C ASP A 126 -11.36 11.53 -1.64
N PRO A 127 -10.32 10.86 -2.16
CA PRO A 127 -10.50 9.72 -3.06
C PRO A 127 -11.13 8.52 -2.34
N GLY A 128 -10.91 8.39 -1.04
CA GLY A 128 -11.51 7.32 -0.24
C GLY A 128 -13.01 7.51 -0.05
N ASP A 129 -13.45 8.73 0.28
CA ASP A 129 -14.87 9.03 0.44
C ASP A 129 -15.62 8.89 -0.90
N ARG A 130 -14.99 9.31 -2.01
CA ARG A 130 -15.52 9.09 -3.37
C ARG A 130 -15.67 7.61 -3.69
N MET A 131 -14.63 6.82 -3.40
CA MET A 131 -14.65 5.36 -3.57
C MET A 131 -15.84 4.72 -2.84
N LEU A 132 -16.03 5.03 -1.56
CA LEU A 132 -17.12 4.48 -0.77
C LEU A 132 -18.49 4.94 -1.27
N TYR A 133 -18.62 6.22 -1.60
CA TYR A 133 -19.87 6.78 -2.09
C TYR A 133 -20.34 6.07 -3.36
N TYR A 134 -19.42 5.78 -4.27
CA TYR A 134 -19.75 5.07 -5.50
C TYR A 134 -20.08 3.59 -5.31
N LEU A 135 -19.43 2.92 -4.37
CA LEU A 135 -19.87 1.60 -3.95
C LEU A 135 -21.26 1.63 -3.32
N TYR A 136 -21.58 2.68 -2.57
CA TYR A 136 -22.93 2.89 -2.06
C TYR A 136 -23.94 3.04 -3.21
N LEU A 137 -23.69 3.92 -4.20
CA LEU A 137 -24.57 4.06 -5.37
C LEU A 137 -24.78 2.71 -6.08
N SER A 138 -23.70 1.97 -6.34
CA SER A 138 -23.77 0.65 -6.96
C SER A 138 -24.60 -0.34 -6.13
N SER A 139 -24.46 -0.33 -4.80
CA SER A 139 -25.25 -1.17 -3.90
C SER A 139 -26.76 -0.88 -3.95
N GLN A 140 -27.15 0.32 -4.39
CA GLN A 140 -28.54 0.74 -4.57
C GLN A 140 -29.03 0.56 -6.03
N GLY A 141 -28.24 -0.09 -6.90
CA GLY A 141 -28.54 -0.22 -8.33
C GLY A 141 -28.45 1.10 -9.09
N GLN A 142 -27.79 2.12 -8.52
CA GLN A 142 -27.61 3.42 -9.15
C GLN A 142 -26.30 3.45 -9.96
N LEU A 143 -26.28 4.31 -10.99
CA LEU A 143 -25.08 4.53 -11.80
C LEU A 143 -23.93 5.07 -10.95
N ILE A 144 -22.72 4.53 -11.17
CA ILE A 144 -21.49 4.88 -10.47
C ILE A 144 -20.89 6.18 -11.06
N LYS A 145 -21.65 7.27 -10.93
CA LYS A 145 -21.29 8.60 -11.43
C LYS A 145 -21.66 9.67 -10.42
N LYS A 146 -21.24 10.92 -10.64
CA LYS A 146 -21.63 12.04 -9.77
C LYS A 146 -23.13 12.31 -9.94
N PRO A 147 -23.94 12.21 -8.87
CA PRO A 147 -25.36 12.53 -8.94
C PRO A 147 -25.57 14.05 -8.93
N GLU A 148 -26.69 14.50 -9.49
CA GLU A 148 -27.08 15.93 -9.50
C GLU A 148 -27.28 16.50 -8.10
N LYS A 149 -27.75 15.67 -7.16
CA LYS A 149 -27.88 15.99 -5.73
C LYS A 149 -27.15 14.95 -4.92
N GLN A 150 -26.14 15.37 -4.18
CA GLN A 150 -25.41 14.48 -3.26
C GLN A 150 -26.27 14.20 -2.03
N ASN A 151 -26.60 12.93 -1.79
CA ASN A 151 -27.15 12.51 -0.52
C ASN A 151 -26.06 12.68 0.56
N GLN A 152 -26.30 13.54 1.55
CA GLN A 152 -25.40 13.70 2.69
C GLN A 152 -25.55 12.55 3.70
N ASP A 153 -26.73 11.94 3.76
CA ASP A 153 -27.10 10.83 4.65
C ASP A 153 -27.05 9.49 3.91
N TRP A 154 -25.87 9.11 3.41
CA TRP A 154 -25.64 7.81 2.78
C TRP A 154 -24.95 6.84 3.74
N TRP A 155 -25.19 5.54 3.56
CA TRP A 155 -24.66 4.51 4.45
C TRP A 155 -24.34 3.24 3.69
N LEU A 156 -23.07 2.81 3.73
CA LEU A 156 -22.62 1.56 3.16
C LEU A 156 -22.77 0.43 4.18
N SER A 157 -23.84 -0.35 4.04
CA SER A 157 -24.23 -1.39 4.99
C SER A 157 -23.25 -2.57 5.04
N ALA A 158 -23.25 -3.30 6.17
CA ALA A 158 -22.46 -4.52 6.30
C ALA A 158 -22.87 -5.58 5.25
N SER A 159 -24.16 -5.64 4.91
CA SER A 159 -24.67 -6.51 3.84
C SER A 159 -24.10 -6.09 2.47
N ALA A 160 -24.11 -4.79 2.16
CA ALA A 160 -23.53 -4.28 0.91
C ALA A 160 -22.04 -4.59 0.81
N LEU A 161 -21.28 -4.50 1.91
CA LEU A 161 -19.86 -4.86 1.96
C LEU A 161 -19.61 -6.36 1.79
N GLN A 162 -20.58 -7.22 2.14
CA GLN A 162 -20.48 -8.67 1.99
C GLN A 162 -20.89 -9.17 0.60
N GLN A 163 -21.54 -8.34 -0.22
CA GLN A 163 -21.91 -8.73 -1.59
C GLN A 163 -20.68 -8.98 -2.47
N PRO A 164 -20.78 -9.88 -3.46
CA PRO A 164 -19.76 -10.05 -4.50
C PRO A 164 -19.39 -8.73 -5.17
N MET A 165 -18.11 -8.54 -5.43
CA MET A 165 -17.61 -7.38 -6.15
C MET A 165 -17.53 -7.64 -7.65
N SER A 166 -18.09 -6.75 -8.46
CA SER A 166 -17.96 -6.81 -9.92
C SER A 166 -16.62 -6.25 -10.41
N ARG A 167 -16.27 -6.52 -11.67
CA ARG A 167 -15.09 -5.92 -12.32
C ARG A 167 -15.20 -4.41 -12.43
N GLU A 168 -16.41 -3.91 -12.66
CA GLU A 168 -16.72 -2.48 -12.71
C GLU A 168 -16.42 -1.81 -11.36
N GLU A 169 -16.97 -2.34 -10.26
CA GLU A 169 -16.71 -1.85 -8.91
C GLU A 169 -15.24 -1.93 -8.53
N ALA A 170 -14.57 -3.03 -8.92
CA ALA A 170 -13.13 -3.18 -8.70
C ALA A 170 -12.32 -2.10 -9.43
N SER A 171 -12.74 -1.70 -10.63
CA SER A 171 -12.08 -0.62 -11.37
C SER A 171 -12.22 0.73 -10.68
N VAL A 172 -13.40 1.00 -10.11
CA VAL A 172 -13.68 2.23 -9.35
C VAL A 172 -12.77 2.33 -8.14
N ILE A 173 -12.69 1.28 -7.32
CA ILE A 173 -11.87 1.33 -6.10
C ILE A 173 -10.38 1.43 -6.44
N LEU A 174 -9.91 0.71 -7.47
CA LEU A 174 -8.53 0.77 -7.93
C LEU A 174 -8.16 2.14 -8.51
N PHE A 175 -9.07 2.78 -9.25
CA PHE A 175 -8.86 4.14 -9.75
C PHE A 175 -8.62 5.12 -8.61
N HIS A 176 -9.48 5.11 -7.60
CA HIS A 176 -9.34 6.02 -6.47
C HIS A 176 -8.06 5.71 -5.69
N MET A 177 -7.73 4.45 -5.51
CA MET A 177 -6.47 4.02 -4.89
C MET A 177 -5.23 4.48 -5.66
N LEU A 178 -5.29 4.51 -6.99
CA LEU A 178 -4.23 4.98 -7.87
C LEU A 178 -4.23 6.50 -8.10
N THR A 179 -5.12 7.25 -7.45
CA THR A 179 -5.22 8.72 -7.59
C THR A 179 -3.85 9.40 -7.47
N PRO A 180 -2.98 9.09 -6.49
CA PRO A 180 -1.63 9.66 -6.41
C PRO A 180 -0.79 9.45 -7.69
N GLN A 181 -0.83 8.25 -8.27
CA GLN A 181 -0.05 7.91 -9.45
C GLN A 181 -0.65 8.50 -10.73
N ILE A 182 -1.98 8.47 -10.87
CA ILE A 182 -2.71 9.12 -11.97
C ILE A 182 -2.39 10.62 -11.96
N TYR A 183 -2.40 11.24 -10.78
CA TYR A 183 -2.07 12.64 -10.60
C TYR A 183 -0.67 13.00 -11.12
N ARG A 184 0.33 12.18 -10.77
CA ARG A 184 1.71 12.35 -11.25
C ARG A 184 1.83 12.14 -12.75
N SER A 185 1.23 11.08 -13.30
CA SER A 185 1.35 10.76 -14.72
C SER A 185 0.64 11.78 -15.62
N ALA A 186 -0.45 12.38 -15.13
CA ALA A 186 -1.20 13.41 -15.85
C ALA A 186 -0.66 14.83 -15.64
N ASN A 187 0.39 15.01 -14.82
CA ASN A 187 1.03 16.30 -14.53
C ASN A 187 0.03 17.40 -14.13
N ILE A 188 -0.93 17.06 -13.28
CA ILE A 188 -2.05 17.94 -12.94
C ILE A 188 -1.59 19.00 -11.94
N ARG A 189 -1.99 20.26 -12.12
CA ARG A 189 -1.71 21.29 -11.11
C ARG A 189 -2.52 21.04 -9.83
N PRO A 190 -1.99 21.27 -8.63
CA PRO A 190 -2.69 20.97 -7.37
C PRO A 190 -4.12 21.51 -7.28
N GLN A 191 -4.38 22.72 -7.78
CA GLN A 191 -5.69 23.36 -7.81
C GLN A 191 -6.69 22.72 -8.78
N ASP A 192 -6.21 22.08 -9.85
CA ASP A 192 -7.05 21.49 -10.89
C ASP A 192 -7.43 20.04 -10.59
N ALA A 193 -6.77 19.39 -9.64
CA ALA A 193 -6.99 17.98 -9.35
C ALA A 193 -8.44 17.64 -9.01
N ALA A 194 -9.14 18.49 -8.24
CA ALA A 194 -10.56 18.27 -7.94
C ALA A 194 -11.40 18.25 -9.24
N SER A 195 -11.18 19.20 -10.14
CA SER A 195 -11.86 19.27 -11.44
C SER A 195 -11.50 18.08 -12.33
N PHE A 196 -10.22 17.71 -12.39
CA PHE A 196 -9.74 16.57 -13.16
C PHE A 196 -10.45 15.27 -12.75
N PHE A 197 -10.44 14.93 -11.45
CA PHE A 197 -11.10 13.72 -10.98
C PHE A 197 -12.63 13.82 -11.08
N THR A 198 -13.19 15.03 -10.93
CA THR A 198 -14.63 15.27 -11.14
C THR A 198 -15.06 14.98 -12.58
N SER A 199 -14.20 15.25 -13.56
CA SER A 199 -14.53 15.00 -14.97
C SER A 199 -14.73 13.51 -15.28
N TYR A 200 -14.10 12.60 -14.53
CA TYR A 200 -14.38 11.15 -14.64
C TYR A 200 -15.80 10.81 -14.19
N TYR A 201 -16.37 11.58 -13.27
CA TYR A 201 -17.72 11.34 -12.77
C TYR A 201 -18.81 11.89 -13.67
N GLU A 202 -18.45 12.88 -14.49
CA GLU A 202 -19.32 13.54 -15.46
C GLU A 202 -19.05 13.04 -16.88
N TRP A 203 -18.17 12.04 -17.01
CA TRP A 203 -17.71 11.49 -18.28
C TRP A 203 -18.89 10.94 -19.09
N LYS A 204 -19.00 11.39 -20.33
CA LYS A 204 -20.02 10.95 -21.31
C LYS A 204 -19.43 10.32 -22.58
N GLN A 205 -18.10 10.21 -22.69
CA GLN A 205 -17.44 9.64 -23.86
C GLN A 205 -17.39 8.11 -23.85
N ASP A 206 -17.28 7.53 -25.05
CA ASP A 206 -17.13 6.10 -25.26
C ASP A 206 -15.83 5.58 -24.63
N SER A 207 -15.95 4.46 -23.95
CA SER A 207 -14.81 3.73 -23.41
C SER A 207 -14.03 3.04 -24.52
N TYR A 208 -12.75 2.77 -24.28
CA TYR A 208 -11.98 1.87 -25.15
C TYR A 208 -12.59 0.46 -25.16
N TYR A 209 -13.16 0.03 -24.03
CA TYR A 209 -13.85 -1.24 -23.92
C TYR A 209 -15.25 -1.13 -24.52
N ARG A 210 -15.59 -2.02 -25.45
CA ARG A 210 -16.86 -1.98 -26.19
C ARG A 210 -18.10 -2.30 -25.34
N ASP A 211 -17.89 -2.87 -24.16
CA ASP A 211 -18.92 -3.47 -23.30
C ASP A 211 -19.09 -2.76 -21.96
N THR A 212 -18.41 -1.63 -21.73
CA THR A 212 -18.63 -0.77 -20.56
C THR A 212 -18.41 0.69 -20.93
N TYR A 213 -19.22 1.60 -20.41
CA TYR A 213 -18.97 3.05 -20.49
C TYR A 213 -18.10 3.56 -19.32
N SER A 214 -17.50 2.64 -18.57
CA SER A 214 -16.69 2.98 -17.40
C SER A 214 -15.49 3.84 -17.74
N PRO A 215 -15.43 5.07 -17.19
CA PRO A 215 -14.25 5.89 -17.32
C PRO A 215 -13.12 5.36 -16.42
N TYR A 216 -13.45 4.64 -15.33
CA TYR A 216 -12.49 4.09 -14.37
C TYR A 216 -11.71 2.91 -14.94
N ALA A 217 -12.39 1.97 -15.60
CA ALA A 217 -11.76 0.83 -16.26
C ALA A 217 -10.74 1.29 -17.31
N THR A 218 -11.09 2.32 -18.09
CA THR A 218 -10.18 2.93 -19.07
C THR A 218 -9.03 3.67 -18.39
N ALA A 219 -9.31 4.45 -17.33
CA ALA A 219 -8.29 5.21 -16.61
C ALA A 219 -7.18 4.35 -16.01
N ILE A 220 -7.53 3.18 -15.49
CA ILE A 220 -6.55 2.28 -14.86
C ILE A 220 -5.93 1.28 -15.83
N ARG A 221 -6.31 1.31 -17.11
CA ARG A 221 -5.81 0.36 -18.11
C ARG A 221 -4.29 0.40 -18.24
N GLY A 222 -3.69 1.60 -18.21
CA GLY A 222 -2.24 1.79 -18.33
C GLY A 222 -1.42 1.14 -17.21
N PHE A 223 -2.07 0.78 -16.10
CA PHE A 223 -1.42 0.08 -14.97
C PHE A 223 -1.40 -1.44 -15.16
N ASN A 224 -2.04 -1.97 -16.21
CA ASN A 224 -2.07 -3.40 -16.55
C ASN A 224 -2.53 -4.32 -15.38
N LEU A 225 -3.43 -3.80 -14.52
CA LEU A 225 -3.91 -4.52 -13.34
C LEU A 225 -4.85 -5.67 -13.70
N PHE A 226 -5.81 -5.42 -14.56
CA PHE A 226 -6.65 -6.47 -15.15
C PHE A 226 -5.93 -7.10 -16.33
N ALA A 227 -6.14 -8.40 -16.57
CA ALA A 227 -5.78 -8.96 -17.87
C ALA A 227 -6.52 -8.16 -18.96
N SER A 228 -5.96 -8.11 -20.17
CA SER A 228 -6.53 -7.34 -21.29
C SER A 228 -7.28 -8.23 -22.28
N PRO A 229 -8.54 -8.64 -22.01
CA PRO A 229 -9.45 -9.04 -23.06
C PRO A 229 -9.89 -7.82 -23.87
N THR A 230 -10.33 -8.07 -25.10
CA THR A 230 -10.96 -7.07 -25.98
C THR A 230 -12.29 -6.53 -25.42
N ALA A 231 -12.84 -7.17 -24.38
CA ALA A 231 -14.04 -6.80 -23.63
C ALA A 231 -13.71 -6.74 -22.13
N PHE A 232 -14.21 -5.74 -21.40
CA PHE A 232 -13.91 -5.54 -19.99
C PHE A 232 -14.67 -6.48 -19.05
N GLN A 233 -15.89 -6.88 -19.40
CA GLN A 233 -16.85 -7.67 -18.62
C GLN A 233 -17.26 -6.98 -17.30
N PRO A 234 -17.90 -5.79 -17.34
CA PRO A 234 -18.16 -4.98 -16.14
C PRO A 234 -18.95 -5.72 -15.05
N GLU A 235 -19.99 -6.45 -15.42
CA GLU A 235 -20.90 -7.14 -14.49
C GLU A 235 -20.36 -8.46 -13.93
N LYS A 236 -19.22 -8.94 -14.43
CA LYS A 236 -18.65 -10.20 -13.95
C LYS A 236 -18.20 -10.03 -12.50
N ALA A 237 -18.78 -10.84 -11.61
CA ALA A 237 -18.28 -11.00 -10.25
C ALA A 237 -16.85 -11.57 -10.28
N LEU A 238 -15.95 -10.92 -9.56
CA LEU A 238 -14.56 -11.37 -9.44
C LEU A 238 -14.46 -12.50 -8.42
N THR A 239 -13.71 -13.54 -8.77
CA THR A 239 -13.30 -14.54 -7.79
C THR A 239 -12.16 -14.03 -6.91
N ARG A 240 -11.99 -14.65 -5.74
CA ARG A 240 -10.86 -14.37 -4.83
C ARG A 240 -9.51 -14.58 -5.50
N ALA A 241 -9.38 -15.60 -6.36
CA ALA A 241 -8.15 -15.85 -7.13
C ALA A 241 -7.88 -14.77 -8.19
N GLU A 242 -8.90 -14.36 -8.95
CA GLU A 242 -8.74 -13.29 -9.93
C GLU A 242 -8.31 -11.99 -9.25
N TYR A 243 -8.94 -11.63 -8.13
CA TYR A 243 -8.57 -10.42 -7.42
C TYR A 243 -7.19 -10.51 -6.75
N ALA A 244 -6.79 -11.69 -6.26
CA ALA A 244 -5.43 -11.89 -5.75
C ALA A 244 -4.37 -11.62 -6.84
N VAL A 245 -4.63 -12.02 -8.10
CA VAL A 245 -3.71 -11.73 -9.21
C VAL A 245 -3.67 -10.24 -9.54
N VAL A 246 -4.81 -9.55 -9.48
CA VAL A 246 -4.87 -8.08 -9.59
C VAL A 246 -4.06 -7.40 -8.47
N MET A 247 -4.20 -7.87 -7.23
CA MET A 247 -3.45 -7.35 -6.08
C MET A 247 -1.96 -7.62 -6.16
N LYS A 248 -1.55 -8.77 -6.70
CA LYS A 248 -0.14 -9.07 -6.97
C LYS A 248 0.46 -8.09 -7.98
N ARG A 249 -0.26 -7.76 -9.05
CA ARG A 249 0.18 -6.74 -10.02
C ARG A 249 0.26 -5.34 -9.39
N LEU A 250 -0.71 -4.98 -8.56
CA LEU A 250 -0.70 -3.73 -7.81
C LEU A 250 0.50 -3.66 -6.84
N LEU A 251 0.79 -4.75 -6.14
CA LEU A 251 1.95 -4.88 -5.26
C LEU A 251 3.26 -4.65 -6.03
N ASP A 252 3.44 -5.32 -7.16
CA ASP A 252 4.65 -5.18 -7.99
C ASP A 252 4.81 -3.76 -8.52
N TYR A 253 3.71 -3.17 -8.98
CA TYR A 253 3.67 -1.78 -9.39
C TYR A 253 4.12 -0.85 -8.26
N TYR A 254 3.53 -0.96 -7.06
CA TYR A 254 3.88 -0.11 -5.92
C TYR A 254 5.31 -0.30 -5.43
N LYS A 255 5.82 -1.54 -5.36
CA LYS A 255 7.23 -1.80 -5.03
C LYS A 255 8.16 -1.09 -6.02
N THR A 256 7.88 -1.21 -7.31
CA THR A 256 8.66 -0.54 -8.36
C THR A 256 8.60 0.98 -8.22
N GLN A 257 7.41 1.53 -8.01
CA GLN A 257 7.23 2.98 -7.85
C GLN A 257 7.90 3.53 -6.58
N ALA A 258 7.93 2.78 -5.48
CA ALA A 258 8.60 3.20 -4.26
C ALA A 258 10.12 3.35 -4.46
N LEU A 259 10.73 2.38 -5.15
CA LEU A 259 12.15 2.41 -5.49
C LEU A 259 12.50 3.56 -6.45
N LEU A 260 11.77 3.66 -7.57
CA LEU A 260 12.02 4.70 -8.58
C LEU A 260 11.91 6.12 -8.03
N GLN A 261 11.00 6.37 -7.09
CA GLN A 261 10.89 7.70 -6.47
C GLN A 261 12.08 8.05 -5.58
N PHE A 262 12.70 7.08 -4.91
CA PHE A 262 13.91 7.33 -4.10
C PHE A 262 15.15 7.54 -4.98
N GLU A 263 15.19 6.93 -6.16
CA GLU A 263 16.24 7.12 -7.17
C GLU A 263 16.09 8.43 -7.95
N ALA A 264 14.85 8.95 -8.05
CA ALA A 264 14.61 10.27 -8.59
C ALA A 264 15.26 11.37 -7.73
N LYS A 265 15.40 12.57 -8.30
CA LYS A 265 15.88 13.77 -7.59
C LYS A 265 14.76 14.78 -7.40
N GLY A 266 14.87 15.63 -6.39
CA GLY A 266 13.93 16.72 -6.14
C GLY A 266 12.59 16.24 -5.58
N ASN A 267 11.49 16.79 -6.09
CA ASN A 267 10.15 16.63 -5.51
C ASN A 267 9.70 15.15 -5.35
N PRO A 268 9.86 14.25 -6.34
CA PRO A 268 9.49 12.83 -6.16
C PRO A 268 10.23 12.15 -5.00
N GLN A 269 11.52 12.44 -4.83
CA GLN A 269 12.34 11.91 -3.75
C GLN A 269 11.87 12.42 -2.38
N GLN A 270 11.53 13.71 -2.31
CA GLN A 270 11.02 14.34 -1.11
C GLN A 270 9.67 13.76 -0.68
N LYS A 271 8.76 13.53 -1.63
CA LYS A 271 7.44 12.95 -1.38
C LYS A 271 7.50 11.51 -0.90
N VAL A 272 8.32 10.66 -1.53
CA VAL A 272 8.49 9.27 -1.07
C VAL A 272 9.20 9.22 0.29
N ALA A 273 10.18 10.10 0.54
CA ALA A 273 10.82 10.23 1.84
C ALA A 273 9.84 10.66 2.93
N THR A 274 8.92 11.58 2.62
CA THR A 274 7.84 12.00 3.52
C THR A 274 6.91 10.83 3.83
N THR A 275 6.49 10.08 2.80
CA THR A 275 5.66 8.87 2.95
C THR A 275 6.35 7.83 3.84
N PHE A 276 7.63 7.53 3.56
CA PHE A 276 8.47 6.60 4.32
C PHE A 276 8.58 7.03 5.79
N LEU A 277 8.90 8.29 6.05
CA LEU A 277 9.14 8.78 7.40
C LEU A 277 7.85 8.82 8.23
N ARG A 278 6.71 9.15 7.61
CA ARG A 278 5.40 9.03 8.26
C ARG A 278 5.15 7.60 8.74
N ALA A 279 5.36 6.61 7.88
CA ALA A 279 5.16 5.21 8.26
C ALA A 279 6.15 4.73 9.33
N ALA A 280 7.41 5.16 9.24
CA ALA A 280 8.43 4.88 10.25
C ALA A 280 8.05 5.45 11.63
N ASN A 281 7.68 6.73 11.68
CA ASN A 281 7.27 7.39 12.93
C ASN A 281 6.02 6.73 13.52
N LEU A 282 5.02 6.40 12.71
CA LEU A 282 3.82 5.70 13.21
C LEU A 282 4.14 4.29 13.72
N ALA A 283 5.03 3.55 13.06
CA ALA A 283 5.49 2.26 13.56
C ALA A 283 6.18 2.38 14.93
N PHE A 284 6.94 3.46 15.14
CA PHE A 284 7.59 3.75 16.40
C PHE A 284 6.61 4.19 17.50
N GLU A 285 5.72 5.15 17.20
CA GLU A 285 4.66 5.60 18.12
C GLU A 285 3.78 4.45 18.62
N THR A 286 3.40 3.56 17.71
CA THR A 286 2.52 2.42 18.02
C THR A 286 3.27 1.22 18.60
N LYS A 287 4.60 1.30 18.74
CA LYS A 287 5.47 0.21 19.21
C LYS A 287 5.27 -1.10 18.42
N ASN A 288 4.94 -0.99 17.12
CA ASN A 288 4.66 -2.15 16.28
C ASN A 288 5.98 -2.80 15.82
N GLN A 289 6.43 -3.81 16.56
CA GLN A 289 7.72 -4.49 16.33
C GLN A 289 7.88 -5.00 14.89
N ALA A 290 6.85 -5.62 14.32
CA ALA A 290 6.90 -6.15 12.96
C ALA A 290 7.07 -5.04 11.91
N LYS A 291 6.45 -3.87 12.11
CA LYS A 291 6.61 -2.71 11.24
C LYS A 291 7.94 -1.99 11.48
N LEU A 292 8.41 -1.89 12.71
CA LEU A 292 9.69 -1.24 13.05
C LEU A 292 10.86 -1.82 12.25
N LEU A 293 10.94 -3.15 12.15
CA LEU A 293 12.01 -3.84 11.41
C LEU A 293 12.00 -3.58 9.90
N LYS A 294 10.88 -3.09 9.34
CA LYS A 294 10.80 -2.66 7.94
C LYS A 294 11.47 -1.31 7.71
N PHE A 295 11.46 -0.43 8.71
CA PHE A 295 11.91 0.96 8.58
C PHE A 295 13.24 1.26 9.26
N TYR A 296 13.57 0.57 10.35
CA TYR A 296 14.73 0.86 11.17
C TYR A 296 15.68 -0.33 11.27
N THR A 297 16.97 -0.02 11.35
CA THR A 297 17.98 -0.94 11.87
C THR A 297 17.91 -0.98 13.41
N PRO A 298 18.41 -2.05 14.07
CA PRO A 298 18.48 -2.09 15.53
C PRO A 298 19.26 -0.92 16.17
N ALA A 299 20.33 -0.46 15.50
CA ALA A 299 21.11 0.69 15.93
C ALA A 299 20.28 1.98 15.90
N ALA A 300 19.53 2.21 14.83
CA ALA A 300 18.65 3.37 14.71
C ALA A 300 17.52 3.37 15.76
N LEU A 301 16.94 2.22 16.09
CA LEU A 301 15.94 2.11 17.16
C LEU A 301 16.51 2.52 18.52
N THR A 302 17.76 2.15 18.79
CA THR A 302 18.46 2.57 20.01
C THR A 302 18.63 4.09 20.05
N SER A 303 18.98 4.72 18.92
CA SER A 303 19.08 6.18 18.84
C SER A 303 17.74 6.88 18.98
N MET A 304 16.67 6.35 18.35
CA MET A 304 15.31 6.87 18.50
C MET A 304 14.86 6.89 19.95
N GLY A 305 15.16 5.83 20.72
CA GLY A 305 14.83 5.74 22.15
C GLY A 305 15.60 6.73 23.04
N LYS A 306 16.67 7.35 22.55
CA LYS A 306 17.46 8.36 23.26
C LYS A 306 17.06 9.80 22.93
N LEU A 307 16.17 9.99 21.95
CA LEU A 307 15.68 11.33 21.64
C LEU A 307 14.91 11.87 22.84
N GLN A 308 15.18 13.13 23.20
CA GLN A 308 14.44 13.82 24.26
C GLN A 308 12.93 13.89 23.96
N ARG A 309 12.59 13.97 22.67
CA ARG A 309 11.23 13.95 22.16
C ARG A 309 11.11 12.92 21.05
N VAL A 310 10.12 12.03 21.19
CA VAL A 310 9.77 11.07 20.15
C VAL A 310 9.02 11.81 19.03
N PRO A 311 9.49 11.72 17.78
CA PRO A 311 8.85 12.41 16.66
C PRO A 311 7.46 11.84 16.38
N ALA A 312 6.43 12.69 16.48
CA ALA A 312 5.06 12.31 16.19
C ALA A 312 4.69 12.59 14.73
N ILE A 313 3.93 11.68 14.13
CA ILE A 313 3.48 11.73 12.73
C ILE A 313 2.61 12.95 12.44
N GLU A 314 1.79 13.37 13.41
CA GLU A 314 0.92 14.54 13.32
C GLU A 314 1.71 15.86 13.41
N GLU A 315 2.92 15.81 13.97
CA GLU A 315 3.80 16.97 14.08
C GLU A 315 4.66 17.18 12.83
N LEU A 316 4.82 16.17 11.97
CA LEU A 316 5.68 16.24 10.80
C LEU A 316 5.15 17.26 9.78
N VAL A 317 5.95 18.29 9.52
CA VAL A 317 5.61 19.39 8.60
C VAL A 317 6.28 19.23 7.25
N ASN A 318 7.59 19.03 7.26
CA ASN A 318 8.40 19.01 6.06
C ASN A 318 9.52 17.99 6.21
N VAL A 319 9.90 17.38 5.09
CA VAL A 319 11.08 16.52 4.99
C VAL A 319 11.91 17.07 3.85
N SER A 320 13.20 17.30 4.09
CA SER A 320 14.17 17.58 3.03
C SER A 320 15.11 16.40 2.88
N VAL A 321 15.59 16.18 1.66
CA VAL A 321 16.46 15.04 1.32
C VAL A 321 17.77 15.57 0.77
N LYS A 322 18.89 15.06 1.28
CA LYS A 322 20.23 15.28 0.73
C LYS A 322 20.95 13.94 0.57
N SER A 323 21.81 13.84 -0.44
CA SER A 323 22.74 12.71 -0.52
C SER A 323 23.84 12.87 0.53
N ASP A 324 24.34 11.76 1.05
CA ASP A 324 25.52 11.77 1.91
C ASP A 324 26.77 12.17 1.11
N ASP A 325 27.62 12.99 1.70
CA ASP A 325 28.81 13.54 1.05
C ASP A 325 29.86 12.46 0.73
N THR A 326 29.84 11.32 1.44
CA THR A 326 30.83 10.24 1.32
C THR A 326 30.31 9.03 0.52
N ASP A 327 29.01 8.80 0.50
CA ASP A 327 28.38 7.72 -0.27
C ASP A 327 27.01 8.18 -0.80
N ALA A 328 26.94 8.51 -2.09
CA ALA A 328 25.71 8.99 -2.74
C ALA A 328 24.54 7.98 -2.67
N ARG A 329 24.80 6.72 -2.33
CA ARG A 329 23.74 5.73 -2.09
C ARG A 329 23.09 5.91 -0.74
N LYS A 330 23.68 6.62 0.21
CA LYS A 330 23.07 7.00 1.48
C LYS A 330 22.38 8.35 1.35
N LEU A 331 21.29 8.53 2.10
CA LEU A 331 20.52 9.77 2.10
C LEU A 331 20.39 10.27 3.54
N TRP A 332 20.43 11.59 3.70
CA TRP A 332 20.04 12.29 4.91
C TRP A 332 18.66 12.90 4.72
N LEU A 333 17.75 12.57 5.63
CA LEU A 333 16.46 13.24 5.75
C LEU A 333 16.55 14.21 6.92
N THR A 334 16.34 15.50 6.67
CA THR A 334 16.12 16.47 7.73
C THR A 334 14.62 16.74 7.79
N ALA A 335 13.99 16.31 8.88
CA ALA A 335 12.56 16.42 9.09
C ALA A 335 12.24 17.50 10.13
N GLU A 336 11.30 18.38 9.79
CA GLU A 336 10.80 19.43 10.67
C GLU A 336 9.48 19.01 11.30
N TYR A 337 9.41 19.20 12.62
CA TYR A 337 8.26 18.88 13.44
C TYR A 337 7.77 20.11 14.18
N LYS A 338 6.45 20.31 14.23
CA LYS A 338 5.80 21.34 15.05
C LYS A 338 5.79 20.94 16.52
N TYR A 339 5.98 21.93 17.39
CA TYR A 339 5.88 21.79 18.84
C TYR A 339 5.07 22.94 19.44
N GLY A 340 3.88 22.63 19.96
CA GLY A 340 2.97 23.65 20.48
C GLY A 340 2.51 24.62 19.38
N LEU A 341 2.10 25.84 19.78
CA LEU A 341 1.57 26.82 18.84
C LEU A 341 2.64 27.41 17.90
N ASN A 342 3.86 27.65 18.42
CA ASN A 342 4.90 28.39 17.69
C ASN A 342 6.29 27.71 17.67
N GLY A 343 6.45 26.54 18.29
CA GLY A 343 7.74 25.84 18.32
C GLY A 343 7.94 24.93 17.11
N SER A 344 9.19 24.73 16.71
CA SER A 344 9.56 23.64 15.82
C SER A 344 10.92 23.05 16.21
N TYR A 345 11.07 21.74 15.98
CA TYR A 345 12.33 21.02 16.17
C TYR A 345 12.64 20.20 14.92
N GLN A 346 13.91 19.83 14.77
CA GLN A 346 14.39 19.06 13.63
C GLN A 346 15.05 17.77 14.08
N VAL A 347 14.81 16.71 13.31
CA VAL A 347 15.45 15.41 13.49
C VAL A 347 16.03 14.99 12.16
N GLU A 348 17.28 14.52 12.22
CA GLU A 348 18.00 13.96 11.09
C GLU A 348 17.96 12.44 11.11
N TYR A 349 17.69 11.87 9.94
CA TYR A 349 17.65 10.43 9.72
C TYR A 349 18.61 10.08 8.60
N ARG A 350 19.53 9.16 8.84
CA ARG A 350 20.35 8.58 7.76
C ARG A 350 19.67 7.33 7.24
N LEU A 351 19.43 7.29 5.94
CA LEU A 351 18.89 6.14 5.22
C LEU A 351 20.01 5.43 4.47
N ASP A 352 20.26 4.18 4.85
CA ASP A 352 21.21 3.30 4.18
C ASP A 352 20.47 2.34 3.24
N PRO A 353 21.08 1.91 2.11
CA PRO A 353 20.50 0.88 1.25
C PRO A 353 20.22 -0.42 2.01
N ASP A 354 19.03 -0.98 1.83
CA ASP A 354 18.62 -2.27 2.41
C ASP A 354 17.61 -2.96 1.48
N PRO A 355 17.98 -4.08 0.82
CA PRO A 355 17.11 -4.76 -0.15
C PRO A 355 15.91 -5.49 0.50
N THR A 356 15.89 -5.62 1.83
CA THR A 356 14.75 -6.22 2.56
C THR A 356 13.61 -5.21 2.77
N SER A 357 13.88 -3.92 2.60
CA SER A 357 12.87 -2.86 2.63
C SER A 357 12.21 -2.71 1.26
N THR A 358 10.90 -2.51 1.25
CA THR A 358 10.12 -2.20 0.03
C THR A 358 10.50 -0.85 -0.59
N TYR A 359 11.12 0.03 0.19
CA TYR A 359 11.70 1.28 -0.28
C TYR A 359 13.18 1.15 -0.68
N GLY A 360 13.76 -0.06 -0.57
CA GLY A 360 15.19 -0.33 -0.83
C GLY A 360 16.15 0.29 0.18
N ARG A 361 15.62 0.84 1.29
CA ARG A 361 16.37 1.63 2.28
C ARG A 361 15.77 1.48 3.69
N LYS A 362 16.60 1.62 4.73
CA LYS A 362 16.18 1.72 6.13
C LYS A 362 16.91 2.85 6.85
N ILE A 363 16.29 3.34 7.91
CA ILE A 363 16.90 4.28 8.86
C ILE A 363 18.00 3.54 9.61
N ALA A 364 19.24 3.97 9.38
CA ALA A 364 20.45 3.43 9.97
C ALA A 364 20.97 4.26 11.15
N ALA A 365 20.67 5.56 11.16
CA ALA A 365 21.01 6.46 12.25
C ALA A 365 19.93 7.55 12.42
N VAL A 366 19.78 8.03 13.65
CA VAL A 366 18.90 9.15 13.99
C VAL A 366 19.65 10.09 14.93
N GLY A 367 19.57 11.39 14.66
CA GLY A 367 20.15 12.45 15.49
C GLY A 367 19.19 13.63 15.62
N ALA A 368 19.20 14.29 16.77
CA ALA A 368 18.54 15.58 16.91
C ALA A 368 19.44 16.66 16.31
N VAL A 369 18.85 17.60 15.56
CA VAL A 369 19.58 18.81 15.17
C VAL A 369 19.53 19.76 16.37
N GLN A 370 20.68 20.06 16.97
CA GLN A 370 20.77 21.18 17.91
C GLN A 370 20.49 22.46 17.11
N LYS A 371 19.43 23.18 17.48
CA LYS A 371 19.27 24.58 17.09
C LYS A 371 20.05 25.46 18.06
#